data_AF-A0A7J8B775-F1
#
_entry.id   AF-A0A7J8B775-F1
#
_cell.length_a   1.000
_cell.length_b   1.000
_cell.length_c   1.000
_cell.angle_alpha   90.00
_cell.angle_beta   90.00
_cell.angle_gamma   90.00
#
_symmetry.space_group_name_H-M   'P 1'
#
loop_
_entity.id
_entity.type
_entity.pdbx_description
1 polymer ?
#
loop_
_entity_poly.entity_id
_entity_poly.type
_entity_poly.pdbx_seq_one_letter_code
_entity_poly.pdbx_strand_id
1 'polypeptide(L)'
;MAALRDGLGAGEAAGSASSPVGSGVEVVLSSEPAAPAPRCPHGPTLLFVKVSRGKEDTRRFYACSACRDRKDCNFFQWEDEKLSGARLAAREAHNRRCQPPLSRMQCVQRYLKFIELPLSQRKFCQRCQQLLLPDDWEKHREHQVMGDISVTQLKRPSQLLSPLENKKTNAQYLFADRSCQFLIDLLSTLGFRRVLCVGTPRLHELIRLKASGDNKPNIKSLLLDIDFR
;
A
#
# COMPACT_ATOMS: atom_id res chain seq x y z
N MET A 1 -27.62 48.00 -27.94
CA MET A 1 -28.49 47.52 -29.03
C MET A 1 -28.65 46.02 -28.82
N ALA A 2 -29.52 45.61 -27.89
CA ALA A 2 -30.87 45.06 -28.14
C ALA A 2 -30.78 43.60 -28.68
N ALA A 3 -31.44 42.59 -28.11
CA ALA A 3 -32.67 42.60 -27.33
C ALA A 3 -32.77 41.41 -26.35
N LEU A 4 -33.39 41.70 -25.21
CA LEU A 4 -34.04 40.79 -24.29
C LEU A 4 -35.32 40.22 -24.95
N ARG A 5 -35.68 38.96 -24.69
CA ARG A 5 -37.07 38.52 -24.68
C ARG A 5 -37.27 37.36 -23.72
N ASP A 6 -38.05 37.64 -22.67
CA ASP A 6 -38.62 36.71 -21.71
C ASP A 6 -39.61 35.74 -22.35
N GLY A 7 -39.75 34.57 -21.72
CA GLY A 7 -40.81 33.61 -21.99
C GLY A 7 -40.90 32.60 -20.84
N LEU A 8 -41.59 33.00 -19.76
CA LEU A 8 -42.01 32.12 -18.66
C LEU A 8 -42.96 31.04 -19.17
N GLY A 9 -42.62 29.78 -18.94
CA GLY A 9 -43.51 28.63 -19.06
C GLY A 9 -43.43 27.79 -17.79
N ALA A 10 -44.42 27.96 -16.92
CA ALA A 10 -44.63 27.12 -15.76
C ALA A 10 -45.03 25.71 -16.22
N GLY A 11 -44.30 24.69 -15.75
CA GLY A 11 -44.56 23.29 -16.06
C GLY A 11 -44.11 22.40 -14.89
N GLU A 12 -45.05 22.21 -13.96
CA GLU A 12 -45.25 21.05 -13.09
C GLU A 12 -44.01 20.39 -12.44
N ALA A 13 -43.85 20.68 -11.15
CA ALA A 13 -43.11 19.84 -10.22
C ALA A 13 -43.81 18.48 -10.06
N ALA A 14 -43.38 17.50 -10.85
CA ALA A 14 -43.68 16.09 -10.62
C ALA A 14 -42.47 15.43 -9.95
N GLY A 15 -42.73 14.75 -8.83
CA GLY A 15 -41.75 14.29 -7.87
C GLY A 15 -40.56 13.54 -8.47
N SER A 16 -39.36 14.05 -8.17
CA SER A 16 -38.14 13.25 -8.22
C SER A 16 -38.28 12.14 -7.18
N ALA A 17 -38.62 10.95 -7.67
CA ALA A 17 -38.53 9.71 -6.93
C ALA A 17 -37.15 9.64 -6.26
N SER A 18 -37.17 9.45 -4.95
CA SER A 18 -35.99 9.22 -4.12
C SER A 18 -35.10 8.16 -4.78
N SER A 19 -33.90 8.55 -5.19
CA SER A 19 -32.81 7.62 -5.46
C SER A 19 -32.74 6.64 -4.28
N PRO A 20 -32.56 5.32 -4.52
CA PRO A 20 -32.45 4.38 -3.42
C PRO A 20 -31.23 4.79 -2.61
N VAL A 21 -31.46 5.29 -1.39
CA VAL A 21 -30.40 5.69 -0.47
C VAL A 21 -29.57 4.44 -0.20
N GLY A 22 -28.38 4.39 -0.82
CA GLY A 22 -27.53 3.22 -0.82
C GLY A 22 -27.12 2.83 0.60
N SER A 23 -26.95 1.53 0.83
CA SER A 23 -26.32 1.02 2.05
C SER A 23 -24.82 1.29 1.99
N GLY A 24 -24.25 1.90 3.03
CA GLY A 24 -22.83 2.19 3.18
C GLY A 24 -22.21 1.55 4.43
N VAL A 25 -20.93 1.82 4.63
CA VAL A 25 -20.19 1.46 5.85
C VAL A 25 -19.39 2.68 6.28
N GLU A 26 -19.44 3.02 7.56
CA GLU A 26 -18.70 4.13 8.14
C GLU A 26 -17.70 3.62 9.19
N VAL A 27 -16.56 4.33 9.31
CA VAL A 27 -15.53 4.03 10.31
C VAL A 27 -15.92 4.71 11.61
N VAL A 28 -15.95 3.95 12.71
CA VAL A 28 -16.23 4.49 14.04
C VAL A 28 -14.92 4.98 14.65
N LEU A 29 -14.83 6.29 14.90
CA LEU A 29 -13.69 6.92 15.56
C LEU A 29 -14.06 7.21 17.01
N SER A 30 -13.52 6.42 17.94
CA SER A 30 -13.72 6.66 19.38
C SER A 30 -12.69 7.65 19.93
N SER A 31 -13.15 8.66 20.66
CA SER A 31 -12.31 9.67 21.33
C SER A 31 -11.74 9.17 22.67
N GLU A 32 -12.29 8.08 23.21
CA GLU A 32 -11.91 7.46 24.48
C GLU A 32 -10.93 6.29 24.24
N PRO A 33 -10.02 5.99 25.18
CA PRO A 33 -9.13 4.83 25.09
C PRO A 33 -9.95 3.53 25.20
N ALA A 34 -10.41 3.04 24.05
CA ALA A 34 -11.12 1.79 23.93
C ALA A 34 -10.18 0.58 24.12
N ALA A 35 -10.76 -0.58 24.40
CA ALA A 35 -10.06 -1.85 24.34
C ALA A 35 -9.34 -2.00 22.97
N PRO A 36 -8.13 -2.59 22.93
CA PRO A 36 -7.34 -2.66 21.71
C PRO A 36 -8.09 -3.45 20.63
N ALA A 37 -8.16 -2.87 19.43
CA ALA A 37 -8.78 -3.52 18.29
C ALA A 37 -8.10 -4.88 18.00
N PRO A 38 -8.88 -5.93 17.67
CA PRO A 38 -8.30 -7.22 17.32
C PRO A 38 -7.41 -7.08 16.08
N ARG A 39 -6.41 -7.95 15.98
CA ARG A 39 -5.40 -7.87 14.91
C ARG A 39 -5.73 -8.86 13.78
N CYS A 40 -5.56 -8.40 12.56
CA CYS A 40 -5.50 -9.24 11.36
C CYS A 40 -4.03 -9.42 10.92
N PRO A 41 -3.74 -10.16 9.84
CA PRO A 41 -2.36 -10.29 9.32
C PRO A 41 -1.67 -8.95 9.01
N HIS A 42 -2.44 -7.90 8.71
CA HIS A 42 -1.96 -6.58 8.32
C HIS A 42 -1.85 -5.58 9.48
N GLY A 43 -2.11 -6.01 10.72
CA GLY A 43 -2.05 -5.15 11.91
C GLY A 43 -3.42 -4.95 12.58
N PRO A 44 -3.56 -3.89 13.41
CA PRO A 44 -4.82 -3.54 14.04
C PRO A 44 -5.93 -3.32 13.01
N THR A 45 -7.11 -3.84 13.30
CA THR A 45 -8.32 -3.66 12.49
C THR A 45 -8.97 -2.31 12.76
N LEU A 46 -9.87 -1.90 11.88
CA LEU A 46 -10.73 -0.74 12.09
C LEU A 46 -12.12 -1.21 12.53
N LEU A 47 -12.77 -0.41 13.38
CA LEU A 47 -14.15 -0.59 13.79
C LEU A 47 -15.07 0.12 12.80
N PHE A 48 -16.11 -0.57 12.36
CA PHE A 48 -17.05 -0.10 11.37
C PHE A 48 -18.49 -0.27 11.85
N VAL A 49 -19.39 0.53 11.28
CA VAL A 49 -20.83 0.43 11.42
C VAL A 49 -21.47 0.46 10.02
N LYS A 50 -22.54 -0.31 9.81
CA LYS A 50 -23.29 -0.24 8.54
C LYS A 50 -24.25 0.94 8.59
N VAL A 51 -24.46 1.60 7.46
CA VAL A 51 -25.42 2.68 7.34
C VAL A 51 -26.46 2.29 6.31
N SER A 52 -27.73 2.24 6.72
CA SER A 52 -28.86 1.88 5.87
C SER A 52 -29.84 3.04 5.83
N ARG A 53 -30.13 3.57 4.64
CA ARG A 53 -31.05 4.72 4.46
C ARG A 53 -30.70 5.94 5.34
N GLY A 54 -29.41 6.23 5.48
CA GLY A 54 -28.92 7.35 6.30
C GLY A 54 -29.02 7.15 7.81
N LYS A 55 -29.37 5.95 8.28
CA LYS A 55 -29.35 5.57 9.69
C LYS A 55 -28.27 4.52 9.92
N GLU A 56 -27.41 4.75 10.91
CA GLU A 56 -26.47 3.73 11.38
C GLU A 56 -27.24 2.53 11.93
N ASP A 57 -26.85 1.33 11.51
CA ASP A 57 -27.19 0.11 12.24
C ASP A 57 -26.53 0.18 13.61
N THR A 58 -27.17 -0.42 14.62
CA THR A 58 -26.65 -0.36 16.00
C THR A 58 -25.42 -1.24 16.20
N ARG A 59 -25.15 -2.20 15.30
CA ARG A 59 -24.13 -3.22 15.51
C ARG A 59 -22.84 -2.92 14.76
N ARG A 60 -21.76 -2.80 15.53
CA ARG A 60 -20.42 -2.50 15.03
C ARG A 60 -19.59 -3.76 14.82
N PHE A 61 -18.63 -3.72 13.89
CA PHE A 61 -17.76 -4.84 13.57
C PHE A 61 -16.35 -4.39 13.20
N TYR A 62 -15.37 -5.25 13.47
CA TYR A 62 -13.99 -5.08 13.09
C TYR A 62 -13.70 -5.70 11.72
N ALA A 63 -12.99 -4.98 10.86
CA ALA A 63 -12.51 -5.46 9.56
C ALA A 63 -11.10 -4.93 9.22
N CYS A 64 -10.47 -5.52 8.20
CA CYS A 64 -9.10 -5.20 7.80
C CYS A 64 -8.94 -3.70 7.46
N SER A 65 -7.86 -3.09 7.94
CA SER A 65 -7.50 -1.69 7.64
C SER A 65 -6.83 -1.50 6.27
N ALA A 66 -6.25 -2.56 5.72
CA ALA A 66 -5.41 -2.51 4.52
C ALA A 66 -6.03 -3.21 3.29
N CYS A 67 -7.06 -4.03 3.45
CA CYS A 67 -7.69 -4.76 2.36
C CYS A 67 -9.18 -4.39 2.27
N ARG A 68 -9.61 -3.95 1.08
CA ARG A 68 -11.00 -3.56 0.82
C ARG A 68 -11.92 -4.76 0.56
N ASP A 69 -11.36 -5.88 0.10
CA ASP A 69 -12.10 -7.09 -0.23
C ASP A 69 -11.76 -8.22 0.76
N ARG A 70 -12.79 -8.97 1.18
CA ARG A 70 -12.67 -10.08 2.12
C ARG A 70 -11.96 -11.29 1.51
N LYS A 71 -11.78 -11.32 0.19
CA LYS A 71 -10.97 -12.35 -0.50
C LYS A 71 -9.48 -12.20 -0.19
N ASP A 72 -9.01 -10.97 -0.01
CA ASP A 72 -7.60 -10.67 0.27
C ASP A 72 -7.31 -10.70 1.78
N CYS A 73 -8.25 -10.26 2.60
CA CYS A 73 -8.23 -10.47 4.05
C CYS A 73 -9.64 -10.73 4.57
N ASN A 74 -9.92 -11.97 4.96
CA ASN A 74 -11.26 -12.39 5.38
C ASN A 74 -11.62 -12.02 6.83
N PHE A 75 -10.79 -11.22 7.50
CA PHE A 75 -10.99 -10.84 8.90
C PHE A 75 -12.35 -10.16 9.08
N PHE A 76 -13.14 -10.67 10.03
CA PHE A 76 -14.38 -10.09 10.48
C PHE A 76 -14.65 -10.53 11.93
N GLN A 77 -15.13 -9.62 12.77
CA GLN A 77 -15.56 -9.91 14.13
C GLN A 77 -16.57 -8.85 14.56
N TRP A 78 -17.69 -9.23 15.17
CA TRP A 78 -18.58 -8.24 15.79
C TRP A 78 -17.96 -7.67 17.06
N GLU A 79 -18.18 -6.39 17.35
CA GLU A 79 -17.60 -5.73 18.53
C GLU A 79 -17.97 -6.45 19.84
N ASP A 80 -19.21 -6.95 19.91
CA ASP A 80 -19.78 -7.68 21.05
C ASP A 80 -19.47 -9.19 21.04
N GLU A 81 -18.80 -9.71 20.02
CA GLU A 81 -18.48 -11.14 19.91
C GLU A 81 -17.35 -11.53 20.86
N LYS A 82 -17.67 -12.39 21.84
CA LYS A 82 -16.68 -13.04 22.70
C LYS A 82 -16.08 -14.26 21.99
N LEU A 83 -14.77 -14.27 21.78
CA LEU A 83 -14.06 -15.39 21.17
C LEU A 83 -13.56 -16.38 22.23
N SER A 84 -13.65 -17.68 21.92
CA SER A 84 -13.00 -18.72 22.72
C SER A 84 -11.48 -18.66 22.58
N GLY A 85 -10.76 -19.18 23.58
CA GLY A 85 -9.29 -19.26 23.53
C GLY A 85 -8.76 -20.00 22.30
N ALA A 86 -9.44 -21.08 21.88
CA ALA A 86 -9.07 -21.83 20.67
C ALA A 86 -9.20 -20.99 19.38
N ARG A 87 -10.26 -20.17 19.25
CA ARG A 87 -10.45 -19.28 18.09
C ARG A 87 -9.40 -18.17 18.07
N LEU A 88 -9.03 -17.62 19.23
CA LEU A 88 -7.95 -16.64 19.34
C LEU A 88 -6.59 -17.24 18.93
N ALA A 89 -6.25 -18.42 19.44
CA ALA A 89 -5.00 -19.11 19.10
C ALA A 89 -4.91 -19.45 17.60
N ALA A 90 -6.00 -19.94 17.01
CA ALA A 90 -6.06 -20.24 15.57
C ALA A 90 -5.86 -18.97 14.72
N ARG A 91 -6.45 -17.84 15.13
CA ARG A 91 -6.28 -16.55 14.47
C ARG A 91 -4.83 -16.07 14.56
N GLU A 92 -4.21 -16.13 15.73
CA GLU A 92 -2.81 -15.72 15.88
C GLU A 92 -1.86 -16.57 15.04
N ALA A 93 -2.11 -17.88 14.97
CA ALA A 93 -1.35 -18.79 14.11
C ALA A 93 -1.52 -18.45 12.62
N HIS A 94 -2.73 -18.09 12.19
CA HIS A 94 -2.97 -17.60 10.83
C HIS A 94 -2.24 -16.28 10.56
N ASN A 95 -2.37 -15.30 11.45
CA ASN A 95 -1.70 -14.00 11.34
C ASN A 95 -0.18 -14.14 11.19
N ARG A 96 0.45 -15.05 11.96
CA ARG A 96 1.89 -15.35 11.86
C ARG A 96 2.26 -15.97 10.52
N ARG A 97 1.44 -16.89 9.99
CA ARG A 97 1.68 -17.58 8.71
C ARG A 97 1.62 -16.64 7.51
N CYS A 98 0.79 -15.61 7.58
CA CYS A 98 0.62 -14.61 6.53
C CYS A 98 1.68 -13.50 6.57
N GLN A 99 2.60 -13.50 7.54
CA GLN A 99 3.71 -12.53 7.55
C GLN A 99 4.67 -12.79 6.38
N PRO A 100 5.44 -11.77 5.95
CA PRO A 100 6.48 -11.95 4.94
C PRO A 100 7.44 -13.10 5.32
N PRO A 101 7.90 -13.90 4.35
CA PRO A 101 8.73 -15.08 4.60
C PRO A 101 10.12 -14.75 5.14
N LEU A 102 10.57 -13.50 4.93
CA LEU A 102 11.85 -12.99 5.41
C LEU A 102 11.60 -11.86 6.40
N SER A 103 12.26 -11.93 7.55
CA SER A 103 12.31 -10.81 8.50
C SER A 103 13.09 -9.63 7.91
N ARG A 104 12.81 -8.42 8.41
CA ARG A 104 13.52 -7.20 7.99
C ARG A 104 15.04 -7.32 8.12
N MET A 105 15.52 -7.96 9.20
CA MET A 105 16.95 -8.19 9.46
C MET A 105 17.56 -9.15 8.43
N GLN A 106 16.86 -10.24 8.09
CA GLN A 106 17.29 -11.15 7.03
C GLN A 106 17.35 -10.42 5.68
N CYS A 107 16.40 -9.54 5.36
CA CYS A 107 16.45 -8.74 4.14
C CYS A 107 17.69 -7.84 4.08
N VAL A 108 18.06 -7.16 5.19
CA VAL A 108 19.31 -6.37 5.26
C VAL A 108 20.53 -7.26 5.01
N GLN A 109 20.64 -8.36 5.76
CA GLN A 109 21.79 -9.27 5.67
C GLN A 109 21.94 -9.87 4.28
N ARG A 110 20.84 -10.29 3.67
CA ARG A 110 20.81 -10.81 2.30
C ARG A 110 21.20 -9.75 1.29
N TYR A 111 20.70 -8.52 1.43
CA TYR A 111 21.07 -7.40 0.55
C TYR A 111 22.57 -7.10 0.61
N LEU A 112 23.17 -7.05 1.81
CA LEU A 112 24.61 -6.81 1.98
C LEU A 112 25.44 -7.91 1.30
N LYS A 113 25.10 -9.18 1.53
CA LYS A 113 25.74 -10.30 0.82
C LYS A 113 25.55 -10.22 -0.69
N PHE A 114 24.37 -9.80 -1.15
CA PHE A 114 24.04 -9.73 -2.58
C PHE A 114 24.88 -8.68 -3.32
N ILE A 115 25.11 -7.50 -2.73
CA ILE A 115 25.92 -6.46 -3.36
C ILE A 115 27.42 -6.80 -3.40
N GLU A 116 27.89 -7.71 -2.53
CA GLU A 116 29.26 -8.22 -2.55
C GLU A 116 29.50 -9.24 -3.67
N LEU A 117 28.44 -9.86 -4.20
CA LEU A 117 28.55 -10.84 -5.29
C LEU A 117 29.11 -10.18 -6.58
N PRO A 118 29.89 -10.91 -7.38
CA PRO A 118 30.22 -10.53 -8.74
C PRO A 118 28.94 -10.33 -9.58
N LEU A 119 29.00 -9.45 -10.59
CA LEU A 119 27.84 -9.13 -11.43
C LEU A 119 27.19 -10.40 -12.01
N SER A 120 27.99 -11.33 -12.53
CA SER A 120 27.56 -12.63 -13.09
C SER A 120 26.77 -13.53 -12.14
N GLN A 121 26.85 -13.28 -10.84
CA GLN A 121 26.17 -14.04 -9.80
C GLN A 121 24.96 -13.31 -9.20
N ARG A 122 24.74 -12.04 -9.56
CA ARG A 122 23.60 -11.26 -9.09
C ARG A 122 22.37 -11.61 -9.91
N LYS A 123 21.47 -12.39 -9.31
CA LYS A 123 20.26 -12.90 -9.96
C LYS A 123 19.00 -12.39 -9.28
N PHE A 124 17.97 -12.09 -10.05
CA PHE A 124 16.65 -11.70 -9.57
C PHE A 124 15.58 -12.62 -10.18
N CYS A 125 14.77 -13.27 -9.35
CA CYS A 125 13.66 -14.08 -9.81
C CYS A 125 12.44 -13.20 -10.09
N GLN A 126 12.01 -13.13 -11.36
CA GLN A 126 10.84 -12.35 -11.76
C GLN A 126 9.53 -13.00 -11.29
N ARG A 127 9.48 -14.32 -11.17
CA ARG A 127 8.28 -15.01 -10.64
C ARG A 127 8.09 -14.76 -9.15
N CYS A 128 9.16 -14.86 -8.37
CA CYS A 128 9.11 -14.72 -6.91
C CYS A 128 9.29 -13.27 -6.44
N GLN A 129 9.71 -12.37 -7.34
CA GLN A 129 10.00 -10.97 -7.04
C GLN A 129 11.07 -10.83 -5.94
N GLN A 130 12.17 -11.59 -6.08
CA GLN A 130 13.20 -11.74 -5.04
C GLN A 130 14.62 -11.72 -5.61
N LEU A 131 15.54 -11.05 -4.91
CA LEU A 131 16.98 -11.18 -5.11
C LEU A 131 17.46 -12.55 -4.61
N LEU A 132 18.25 -13.24 -5.42
CA LEU A 132 18.73 -14.59 -5.16
C LEU A 132 20.19 -14.60 -4.74
N LEU A 133 20.49 -15.20 -3.60
CA LEU A 133 21.85 -15.61 -3.26
C LEU A 133 22.16 -16.97 -3.94
N PRO A 134 23.44 -17.38 -4.07
CA PRO A 134 23.81 -18.65 -4.70
C PRO A 134 23.03 -19.87 -4.18
N ASP A 135 22.81 -19.94 -2.87
CA ASP A 135 22.09 -21.04 -2.21
C ASP A 135 20.60 -21.13 -2.62
N ASP A 136 20.03 -20.05 -3.16
CA ASP A 136 18.63 -20.01 -3.59
C ASP A 136 18.45 -20.54 -5.01
N TRP A 137 19.51 -20.63 -5.83
CA TRP A 137 19.38 -20.87 -7.28
C TRP A 137 18.68 -22.18 -7.60
N GLU A 138 18.90 -23.23 -6.81
CA GLU A 138 18.28 -24.54 -7.01
C GLU A 138 16.76 -24.47 -7.04
N LYS A 139 16.19 -23.75 -6.07
CA LYS A 139 14.74 -23.59 -5.88
C LYS A 139 14.11 -22.72 -6.96
N HIS A 140 14.92 -22.07 -7.79
CA HIS A 140 14.50 -21.12 -8.82
C HIS A 140 14.94 -21.55 -10.23
N ARG A 141 15.43 -22.79 -10.42
CA ARG A 141 15.87 -23.30 -11.74
C ARG A 141 14.77 -23.25 -12.81
N GLU A 142 13.53 -23.52 -12.41
CA GLU A 142 12.36 -23.52 -13.31
C GLU A 142 11.66 -22.15 -13.39
N HIS A 143 12.21 -21.12 -12.73
CA HIS A 143 11.63 -19.78 -12.73
C HIS A 143 12.27 -18.89 -13.77
N GLN A 144 11.55 -17.84 -14.19
CA GLN A 144 12.13 -16.78 -14.99
C GLN A 144 13.07 -15.94 -14.11
N VAL A 145 14.37 -16.01 -14.41
CA VAL A 145 15.43 -15.34 -13.65
C VAL A 145 16.19 -14.37 -14.54
N MET A 146 16.33 -13.13 -14.07
CA MET A 146 17.16 -12.10 -14.66
C MET A 146 18.56 -12.16 -14.04
N GLY A 147 19.60 -12.25 -14.87
CA GLY A 147 21.00 -12.21 -14.44
C GLY A 147 21.59 -10.79 -14.45
N ASP A 148 22.85 -10.68 -14.05
CA ASP A 148 23.66 -9.47 -14.16
C ASP A 148 23.01 -8.21 -13.58
N ILE A 149 22.38 -8.33 -12.40
CA ILE A 149 21.71 -7.21 -11.75
C ILE A 149 22.73 -6.17 -11.26
N SER A 150 22.75 -5.03 -11.95
CA SER A 150 23.64 -3.92 -11.64
C SER A 150 23.23 -3.17 -10.37
N VAL A 151 24.17 -2.44 -9.76
CA VAL A 151 23.87 -1.55 -8.64
C VAL A 151 22.88 -0.45 -9.03
N THR A 152 22.91 0.00 -10.29
CA THR A 152 21.95 0.99 -10.81
C THR A 152 20.52 0.46 -10.79
N GLN A 153 20.31 -0.81 -11.16
CA GLN A 153 19.00 -1.47 -11.06
C GLN A 153 18.57 -1.66 -9.61
N LEU A 154 19.50 -2.05 -8.71
CA LEU A 154 19.19 -2.16 -7.27
C LEU A 154 18.76 -0.83 -6.64
N LYS A 155 19.26 0.30 -7.17
CA LYS A 155 18.84 1.64 -6.76
C LYS A 155 17.51 2.11 -7.39
N ARG A 156 16.91 1.31 -8.28
CA ARG A 156 15.58 1.55 -8.87
C ARG A 156 14.65 0.33 -8.76
N PRO A 157 14.29 -0.10 -7.53
CA PRO A 157 13.46 -1.30 -7.34
C PRO A 157 12.12 -1.23 -8.08
N SER A 158 11.54 -0.04 -8.27
CA SER A 158 10.26 0.11 -8.97
C SER A 158 10.33 -0.18 -10.48
N GLN A 159 11.54 -0.30 -11.03
CA GLN A 159 11.79 -0.74 -12.41
C GLN A 159 12.13 -2.24 -12.50
N LEU A 160 12.46 -2.88 -11.38
CA LEU A 160 12.80 -4.29 -11.30
C LEU A 160 11.58 -5.13 -10.88
N LEU A 161 10.84 -4.64 -9.89
CA LEU A 161 9.63 -5.26 -9.37
C LEU A 161 8.43 -4.96 -10.28
N SER A 162 7.56 -5.95 -10.48
CA SER A 162 6.27 -5.70 -11.11
C SER A 162 5.33 -4.97 -10.13
N PRO A 163 4.58 -3.96 -10.62
CA PRO A 163 3.64 -3.22 -9.78
C PRO A 163 2.48 -4.10 -9.33
N LEU A 164 2.07 -3.97 -8.06
CA LEU A 164 0.88 -4.62 -7.52
C LEU A 164 -0.37 -3.75 -7.79
N GLU A 165 -0.91 -3.85 -9.00
CA GLU A 165 -1.96 -2.96 -9.50
C GLU A 165 -3.39 -3.24 -8.97
N ASN A 166 -3.56 -4.30 -8.16
CA ASN A 166 -4.88 -4.63 -7.60
C ASN A 166 -5.38 -3.49 -6.69
N LYS A 167 -6.41 -2.78 -7.17
CA LYS A 167 -7.05 -1.64 -6.49
C LYS A 167 -7.69 -1.97 -5.13
N LYS A 168 -7.87 -3.25 -4.81
CA LYS A 168 -8.49 -3.71 -3.56
C LYS A 168 -7.49 -3.91 -2.42
N THR A 169 -6.20 -3.97 -2.75
CA THR A 169 -5.10 -4.18 -1.80
C THR A 169 -4.07 -3.06 -1.91
N ASN A 170 -3.12 -3.17 -2.84
CA ASN A 170 -1.94 -2.32 -2.92
C ASN A 170 -2.16 -1.08 -3.78
N ALA A 171 -2.90 -1.22 -4.89
CA ALA A 171 -3.16 -0.15 -5.85
C ALA A 171 -1.88 0.61 -6.26
N GLN A 172 -0.80 -0.13 -6.54
CA GLN A 172 0.52 0.45 -6.77
C GLN A 172 0.63 1.07 -8.17
N TYR A 173 0.17 2.33 -8.30
CA TYR A 173 0.29 3.13 -9.52
C TYR A 173 1.53 4.01 -9.46
N LEU A 174 2.56 3.61 -10.19
CA LEU A 174 3.86 4.28 -10.17
C LEU A 174 3.82 5.58 -10.99
N PHE A 175 4.40 6.64 -10.45
CA PHE A 175 4.58 7.89 -11.17
C PHE A 175 5.37 7.70 -12.46
N ALA A 176 5.05 8.49 -13.49
CA ALA A 176 5.91 8.66 -14.64
C ALA A 176 7.20 9.42 -14.27
N ASP A 177 8.29 9.19 -15.00
CA ASP A 177 9.59 9.82 -14.71
C ASP A 177 9.52 11.35 -14.74
N ARG A 178 8.77 11.93 -15.68
CA ARG A 178 8.55 13.38 -15.77
C ARG A 178 7.94 13.95 -14.50
N SER A 179 6.94 13.25 -13.93
CA SER A 179 6.25 13.69 -12.71
C SER A 179 7.16 13.58 -11.49
N CYS A 180 7.91 12.48 -11.35
CA CYS A 180 8.88 12.36 -10.27
C CYS A 180 9.97 13.43 -10.34
N GLN A 181 10.48 13.71 -11.54
CA GLN A 181 11.50 14.73 -11.73
C GLN A 181 10.99 16.11 -11.28
N PHE A 182 9.79 16.48 -11.72
CA PHE A 182 9.10 17.70 -11.28
C PHE A 182 8.96 17.77 -9.75
N LEU A 183 8.48 16.69 -9.12
CA LEU A 183 8.30 16.65 -7.66
C LEU A 183 9.60 16.87 -6.90
N ILE A 184 10.70 16.26 -7.35
CA ILE A 184 12.00 16.41 -6.69
C ILE A 184 12.56 17.81 -6.87
N ASP A 185 12.39 18.41 -8.04
CA ASP A 185 12.85 19.76 -8.31
C ASP A 185 12.05 20.76 -7.46
N LEU A 186 10.72 20.60 -7.35
CA LEU A 186 9.88 21.37 -6.43
C LEU A 186 10.32 21.23 -4.97
N LEU A 187 10.55 20.00 -4.49
CA LEU A 187 11.03 19.75 -3.13
C LEU A 187 12.38 20.45 -2.86
N SER A 188 13.26 20.46 -3.86
CA SER A 188 14.57 21.13 -3.78
C SER A 188 14.43 22.64 -3.75
N THR A 189 13.59 23.22 -4.60
CA THR A 189 13.29 24.67 -4.65
C THR A 189 12.69 25.18 -3.34
N LEU A 190 11.82 24.39 -2.71
CA LEU A 190 11.23 24.72 -1.41
C LEU A 190 12.20 24.50 -0.23
N GLY A 191 13.42 24.01 -0.49
CA GLY A 191 14.45 23.84 0.53
C GLY A 191 14.25 22.65 1.47
N PHE A 192 13.41 21.67 1.12
CA PHE A 192 13.21 20.49 1.94
C PHE A 192 14.47 19.61 1.97
N ARG A 193 14.87 19.17 3.18
CA ARG A 193 16.06 18.31 3.38
C ARG A 193 15.72 16.87 3.76
N ARG A 194 14.47 16.61 4.13
CA ARG A 194 13.97 15.30 4.55
C ARG A 194 12.58 15.11 3.99
N VAL A 195 12.34 13.97 3.36
CA VAL A 195 11.04 13.61 2.78
C VAL A 195 10.61 12.26 3.34
N LEU A 196 9.48 12.23 4.02
CA LEU A 196 8.82 11.00 4.41
C LEU A 196 7.93 10.53 3.25
N CYS A 197 8.37 9.51 2.54
CA CYS A 197 7.65 8.93 1.41
C CYS A 197 6.67 7.87 1.93
N VAL A 198 5.39 8.21 2.06
CA VAL A 198 4.34 7.23 2.39
C VAL A 198 3.72 6.74 1.08
N GLY A 199 3.88 5.46 0.74
CA GLY A 199 3.31 4.86 -0.48
C GLY A 199 3.85 5.41 -1.80
N THR A 200 5.11 5.90 -1.82
CA THR A 200 5.71 6.58 -2.99
C THR A 200 7.10 6.04 -3.35
N PRO A 201 7.23 4.74 -3.68
CA PRO A 201 8.52 4.07 -3.90
C PRO A 201 9.36 4.71 -5.02
N ARG A 202 8.72 5.09 -6.15
CA ARG A 202 9.44 5.69 -7.29
C ARG A 202 9.92 7.11 -7.04
N LEU A 203 9.28 7.85 -6.14
CA LEU A 203 9.81 9.14 -5.68
C LEU A 203 10.99 8.94 -4.73
N HIS A 204 10.85 7.99 -3.79
CA HIS A 204 11.92 7.63 -2.85
C HIS A 204 13.21 7.25 -3.58
N GLU A 205 13.15 6.33 -4.56
CA GLU A 205 14.33 5.90 -5.30
C GLU A 205 15.04 7.06 -6.02
N LEU A 206 14.28 7.97 -6.64
CA LEU A 206 14.83 9.08 -7.40
C LEU A 206 15.42 10.17 -6.49
N ILE A 207 14.84 10.40 -5.31
CA ILE A 207 15.46 11.25 -4.27
C ILE A 207 16.81 10.66 -3.88
N ARG A 208 16.87 9.35 -3.59
CA ARG A 208 18.10 8.65 -3.18
C ARG A 208 19.17 8.68 -4.26
N LEU A 209 18.79 8.59 -5.54
CA LEU A 209 19.70 8.69 -6.68
C LEU A 209 20.31 10.09 -6.81
N LYS A 210 19.48 11.15 -6.75
CA LYS A 210 19.98 12.54 -6.88
C LYS A 210 20.85 12.96 -5.70
N ALA A 211 20.62 12.43 -4.50
CA ALA A 211 21.45 12.71 -3.33
C ALA A 211 22.91 12.21 -3.46
N SER A 212 23.21 11.34 -4.43
CA SER A 212 24.55 10.82 -4.70
C SER A 212 25.32 11.58 -5.80
N GLY A 213 24.79 12.68 -6.34
CA GLY A 213 25.42 13.47 -7.41
C GLY A 213 26.05 14.79 -6.91
N ASP A 214 27.14 15.22 -7.56
CA ASP A 214 28.09 16.25 -7.09
C ASP A 214 27.59 17.70 -6.99
N ASN A 215 26.30 18.02 -7.15
CA ASN A 215 25.87 19.43 -7.18
C ASN A 215 24.41 19.71 -6.78
N LYS A 216 23.78 18.86 -5.95
CA LYS A 216 22.37 19.05 -5.55
C LYS A 216 22.15 18.93 -4.04
N PRO A 217 21.10 19.59 -3.49
CA PRO A 217 20.79 19.49 -2.07
C PRO A 217 20.60 18.02 -1.66
N ASN A 218 21.30 17.61 -0.60
CA ASN A 218 21.25 16.25 -0.06
C ASN A 218 19.92 16.02 0.67
N ILE A 219 18.87 15.69 -0.09
CA ILE A 219 17.56 15.34 0.45
C ILE A 219 17.60 13.90 0.95
N LYS A 220 17.37 13.71 2.25
CA LYS A 220 17.17 12.37 2.83
C LYS A 220 15.74 11.92 2.59
N SER A 221 15.54 10.62 2.40
CA SER A 221 14.21 10.03 2.29
C SER A 221 14.08 8.74 3.10
N LEU A 222 12.88 8.53 3.63
CA LEU A 222 12.44 7.29 4.29
C LEU A 222 11.15 6.83 3.62
N LEU A 223 11.07 5.57 3.22
CA LEU A 223 9.87 4.96 2.63
C LEU A 223 9.08 4.21 3.71
N LEU A 224 7.79 4.55 3.82
CA LEU A 224 6.79 3.77 4.54
C LEU A 224 5.83 3.18 3.51
N ASP A 225 5.83 1.87 3.37
CA ASP A 225 4.98 1.14 2.43
C ASP A 225 4.55 -0.19 3.04
N ILE A 226 3.40 -0.70 2.60
CA ILE A 226 2.88 -2.01 3.00
C ILE A 226 3.42 -3.13 2.10
N ASP A 227 3.88 -2.79 0.89
CA ASP A 227 4.61 -3.71 0.04
C ASP A 227 5.96 -4.04 0.69
N PHE A 228 6.12 -5.31 1.12
CA PHE A 228 7.32 -5.76 1.84
C PHE A 228 8.51 -6.08 0.92
N ARG A 229 8.30 -6.07 -0.40
CA ARG A 229 9.27 -6.47 -1.42
C ARG A 229 10.39 -5.43 -1.62
#